data_AF-A0A850CFT1-F1
#
_entry.id   AF-A0A850CFT1-F1
#
_cell.length_a   1.000
_cell.length_b   1.000
_cell.length_c   1.000
_cell.angle_alpha   90.00
_cell.angle_beta   90.00
_cell.angle_gamma   90.00
#
_symmetry.space_group_name_H-M   'P 1'
#
loop_
_entity.id
_entity.type
_entity.pdbx_description
1 polymer ?
#
loop_
_entity_poly.entity_id
_entity_poly.type
_entity_poly.pdbx_seq_one_letter_code
_entity_poly.pdbx_strand_id
1 'polypeptide(L)'
;LRPIPSGPAIGSLVAGSGAVLGALPGMLFAIVTPWAGVTFFMSSALFGIGALFLALHARKQIRGANGGISGKGVALTGLIIAIVALSFAAITALITTANFL
;
A
#
# COMPACT_ATOMS: atom_id res chain seq x y z
N LEU A 1 12.81 -5.97 29.10
CA LEU A 1 12.43 -5.25 27.86
C LEU A 1 11.58 -6.19 27.01
N ARG A 2 10.27 -5.95 26.88
CA ARG A 2 9.41 -6.76 25.99
C ARG A 2 9.75 -6.37 24.54
N PRO A 3 10.07 -7.31 23.64
CA PRO A 3 10.37 -6.97 22.26
C PRO A 3 9.16 -6.27 21.63
N ILE A 4 9.37 -5.07 21.09
CA ILE A 4 8.34 -4.33 20.36
C ILE A 4 8.14 -5.06 19.02
N PRO A 5 6.93 -5.53 18.69
CA PRO A 5 6.70 -6.23 17.44
C PRO A 5 6.78 -5.22 16.27
N SER A 6 7.94 -5.17 15.60
CA SER A 6 8.23 -4.28 14.47
C SER A 6 7.98 -4.91 13.10
N GLY A 7 7.86 -6.25 13.03
CA GLY A 7 7.64 -7.00 11.78
C GLY A 7 6.44 -6.51 10.96
N PRO A 8 5.25 -6.33 11.56
CA PRO A 8 4.08 -5.84 10.82
C PRO A 8 4.23 -4.39 10.34
N ALA A 9 4.97 -3.55 11.07
CA ALA A 9 5.23 -2.18 10.65
C ALA A 9 6.16 -2.14 9.42
N ILE A 10 7.24 -2.94 9.43
CA ILE A 10 8.17 -3.07 8.30
C ILE A 10 7.45 -3.67 7.08
N GLY A 11 6.66 -4.72 7.29
CA GLY A 11 5.89 -5.34 6.20
C GLY A 11 4.86 -4.37 5.58
N SER A 12 4.26 -3.47 6.37
CA SER A 12 3.34 -2.45 5.84
C SER A 12 4.07 -1.46 4.92
N LEU A 13 5.33 -1.16 5.24
CA LEU A 13 6.16 -0.24 4.49
C LEU A 13 6.62 -0.88 3.18
N VAL A 14 7.06 -2.15 3.22
CA VAL A 14 7.45 -2.91 2.02
C VAL A 14 6.25 -3.12 1.10
N ALA A 15 5.09 -3.52 1.64
CA ALA A 15 3.86 -3.69 0.87
C ALA A 15 3.40 -2.36 0.26
N GLY A 16 3.50 -1.25 1.00
CA GLY A 16 3.20 0.09 0.50
C GLY A 16 4.12 0.48 -0.68
N SER A 17 5.42 0.26 -0.56
CA SER A 17 6.38 0.51 -1.64
C SER A 17 6.10 -0.34 -2.88
N GLY A 18 5.76 -1.62 -2.69
CA GLY A 18 5.34 -2.51 -3.78
C GLY A 18 4.06 -2.03 -4.46
N ALA A 19 3.11 -1.49 -3.69
CA ALA A 19 1.88 -0.91 -4.24
C ALA A 19 2.17 0.35 -5.08
N VAL A 20 3.08 1.22 -4.64
CA VAL A 20 3.50 2.40 -5.44
C VAL A 20 4.23 1.97 -6.72
N LEU A 21 5.13 0.98 -6.62
CA LEU A 21 5.83 0.41 -7.77
C LEU A 21 4.90 -0.32 -8.75
N GLY A 22 3.75 -0.83 -8.30
CA GLY A 22 2.72 -1.34 -9.20
C GLY A 22 1.90 -0.22 -9.83
N ALA A 23 1.59 0.83 -9.06
CA ALA A 23 0.62 1.84 -9.46
C ALA A 23 1.19 2.83 -10.47
N LEU A 24 2.46 3.24 -10.31
CA LEU A 24 3.14 4.17 -11.21
C LEU A 24 3.31 3.61 -12.64
N PRO A 25 3.87 2.40 -12.85
CA PRO A 25 3.90 1.79 -14.18
C PRO A 25 2.50 1.48 -14.68
N GLY A 26 1.59 1.05 -13.80
CA GLY A 26 0.19 0.81 -14.16
C GLY A 26 -0.47 2.02 -14.79
N MET A 27 -0.25 3.21 -14.22
CA MET A 27 -0.79 4.46 -14.75
C MET A 27 -0.22 4.81 -16.13
N LEU A 28 1.08 4.57 -16.36
CA LEU A 28 1.74 4.80 -17.65
C LEU A 28 1.29 3.79 -18.72
N PHE A 29 1.20 2.50 -18.36
CA PHE A 29 0.85 1.43 -19.29
C PHE A 29 -0.65 1.32 -19.55
N ALA A 30 -1.52 1.80 -18.65
CA ALA A 30 -2.96 1.87 -18.86
C ALA A 30 -3.36 2.74 -20.07
N ILE A 31 -2.49 3.67 -20.49
CA ILE A 31 -2.68 4.50 -21.67
C ILE A 31 -2.41 3.71 -22.97
N VAL A 32 -1.47 2.76 -22.92
CA VAL A 32 -1.03 1.98 -24.09
C VAL A 32 -1.84 0.70 -24.27
N THR A 33 -2.18 0.03 -23.17
CA THR A 33 -2.94 -1.22 -23.20
C THR A 33 -3.89 -1.30 -22.00
N PRO A 34 -5.20 -1.48 -22.21
CA PRO A 34 -6.17 -1.59 -21.11
C PRO A 34 -5.88 -2.79 -20.21
N TRP A 35 -5.42 -3.91 -20.79
CA TRP A 35 -5.07 -5.12 -20.05
C TRP A 35 -3.88 -4.92 -19.10
N ALA A 36 -2.87 -4.15 -19.52
CA ALA A 36 -1.77 -3.79 -18.64
C ALA A 36 -2.29 -2.94 -17.46
N GLY A 37 -3.17 -1.98 -17.73
CA GLY A 37 -3.84 -1.17 -16.70
C GLY A 37 -4.54 -2.02 -15.64
N VAL A 38 -5.31 -3.03 -16.05
CA VAL A 38 -6.00 -3.96 -15.13
C VAL A 38 -5.01 -4.74 -14.27
N THR A 39 -3.97 -5.30 -14.85
CA THR A 39 -3.01 -6.16 -14.14
C THR A 39 -2.24 -5.39 -13.08
N PHE A 40 -1.79 -4.18 -13.43
CA PHE A 40 -1.11 -3.30 -12.48
C PHE A 40 -2.06 -2.72 -11.43
N PHE A 41 -3.31 -2.41 -11.79
CA PHE A 41 -4.34 -2.04 -10.83
C PHE A 41 -4.56 -3.14 -9.79
N MET A 42 -4.80 -4.38 -10.23
CA MET A 42 -5.02 -5.51 -9.32
C MET A 42 -3.83 -5.73 -8.39
N SER A 43 -2.61 -5.68 -8.94
CA SER A 43 -1.38 -5.83 -8.16
C SER A 43 -1.25 -4.72 -7.10
N SER A 44 -1.45 -3.47 -7.50
CA SER A 44 -1.36 -2.29 -6.62
C SER A 44 -2.46 -2.28 -5.56
N ALA A 45 -3.67 -2.72 -5.91
CA ALA A 45 -4.78 -2.88 -4.97
C ALA A 45 -4.47 -3.96 -3.94
N LEU A 46 -3.93 -5.10 -4.37
CA LEU A 46 -3.61 -6.22 -3.46
C LEU A 46 -2.48 -5.83 -2.48
N PHE A 47 -1.40 -5.22 -2.99
CA PHE A 47 -0.32 -4.72 -2.15
C PHE A 47 -0.75 -3.52 -1.28
N GLY A 48 -1.58 -2.62 -1.79
CA GLY A 48 -2.07 -1.44 -1.07
C GLY A 48 -3.03 -1.81 0.06
N ILE A 49 -3.98 -2.71 -0.18
CA ILE A 49 -4.88 -3.26 0.84
C ILE A 49 -4.07 -4.06 1.86
N GLY A 50 -3.13 -4.89 1.41
CA GLY A 50 -2.22 -5.64 2.28
C GLY A 50 -1.42 -4.72 3.20
N ALA A 51 -0.85 -3.64 2.66
CA ALA A 51 -0.14 -2.62 3.43
C ALA A 51 -1.04 -1.93 4.46
N LEU A 52 -2.29 -1.61 4.07
CA LEU A 52 -3.28 -1.00 4.95
C LEU A 52 -3.61 -1.91 6.15
N PHE A 53 -3.91 -3.20 5.88
CA PHE A 53 -4.19 -4.16 6.94
C PHE A 53 -2.99 -4.39 7.85
N LEU A 54 -1.78 -4.50 7.29
CA LEU A 54 -0.57 -4.69 8.08
C LEU A 54 -0.25 -3.45 8.94
N ALA A 55 -0.46 -2.25 8.40
CA ALA A 55 -0.31 -1.00 9.16
C ALA A 55 -1.32 -0.92 10.31
N LEU A 56 -2.58 -1.28 10.07
CA LEU A 56 -3.62 -1.33 11.12
C LEU A 56 -3.29 -2.39 12.18
N HIS A 57 -2.80 -3.56 11.77
CA HIS A 57 -2.38 -4.62 12.69
C HIS A 57 -1.19 -4.20 13.54
N ALA A 58 -0.18 -3.58 12.93
CA ALA A 58 0.98 -3.00 13.61
C ALA A 58 0.53 -1.95 14.64
N ARG A 59 -0.40 -1.07 14.26
CA ARG A 59 -0.93 -0.02 15.15
C ARG A 59 -1.65 -0.60 16.36
N LYS A 60 -2.44 -1.66 16.18
CA LYS A 60 -3.11 -2.40 17.29
C LYS A 60 -2.07 -3.06 18.21
N GLN A 61 -1.06 -3.73 17.66
CA GLN A 61 -0.01 -4.37 18.46
C GLN A 61 0.83 -3.36 19.25
N ILE A 62 1.23 -2.25 18.64
CA ILE A 62 2.03 -1.21 19.30
C ILE A 62 1.24 -0.55 20.43
N ARG A 63 -0.07 -0.35 20.25
CA ARG A 63 -0.96 0.20 21.30
C ARG A 63 -1.11 -0.78 22.46
N GLY A 64 -1.24 -2.09 22.19
CA GLY A 64 -1.32 -3.12 23.23
C GLY A 64 0.01 -3.38 23.97
N ALA A 65 1.15 -3.12 23.32
CA ALA A 65 2.47 -3.34 23.89
C ALA A 65 3.07 -2.12 24.64
N ASN A 66 2.35 -0.99 24.73
CA ASN A 66 2.91 0.31 25.13
C ASN A 66 4.20 0.65 24.34
N GLY A 67 4.22 0.30 23.06
CA GLY A 67 5.42 0.35 22.23
C GLY A 67 5.93 1.78 22.01
N GLY A 68 7.26 1.91 21.99
CA GLY A 68 7.99 3.17 21.87
C GLY A 68 7.72 3.94 20.57
N ILE A 69 8.08 5.23 20.59
CA ILE A 69 7.82 6.24 19.55
C ILE A 69 8.26 5.75 18.15
N SER A 70 9.37 5.02 18.07
CA SER A 70 9.93 4.49 16.80
C SER A 70 8.98 3.54 16.05
N GLY A 71 8.34 2.59 16.74
CA GLY A 71 7.40 1.66 16.09
C GLY A 71 6.13 2.35 15.58
N LYS A 72 5.66 3.39 16.30
CA LYS A 72 4.51 4.19 15.88
C LYS A 72 4.80 4.96 14.60
N GLY A 73 6.01 5.49 14.44
CA GLY A 73 6.44 6.20 13.24
C GLY A 73 6.38 5.32 12.00
N VAL A 74 6.99 4.13 12.05
CA VAL A 74 7.03 3.18 10.91
C VAL A 74 5.64 2.72 10.47
N ALA A 75 4.74 2.45 11.41
CA ALA A 75 3.36 2.08 11.08
C ALA A 75 2.58 3.25 10.45
N LEU A 76 2.89 4.49 10.82
CA LEU A 76 2.27 5.69 10.25
C LEU A 76 2.77 5.96 8.83
N THR A 77 4.07 5.82 8.58
CA THR A 77 4.63 5.94 7.22
C THR A 77 4.10 4.85 6.30
N GLY A 78 4.03 3.59 6.76
CA GLY A 78 3.43 2.50 5.98
C GLY A 78 1.96 2.78 5.63
N LEU A 79 1.19 3.36 6.56
CA LEU A 79 -0.20 3.76 6.32
C LEU A 79 -0.30 4.89 5.27
N ILE A 80 0.54 5.93 5.38
CA ILE A 80 0.53 7.06 4.43
C ILE A 80 0.87 6.57 3.02
N ILE A 81 1.90 5.73 2.90
CA ILE A 81 2.31 5.16 1.60
C ILE A 81 1.18 4.28 1.02
N ALA A 82 0.51 3.48 1.85
CA ALA A 82 -0.63 2.66 1.41
C ALA A 82 -1.79 3.52 0.88
N ILE A 83 -2.11 4.64 1.54
CA ILE A 83 -3.15 5.59 1.09
C ILE A 83 -2.77 6.19 -0.25
N VAL A 84 -1.53 6.68 -0.38
CA VAL A 84 -1.03 7.26 -1.65
C VAL A 84 -1.09 6.23 -2.77
N ALA A 85 -0.65 5.00 -2.52
CA ALA A 85 -0.70 3.92 -3.50
C ALA A 85 -2.14 3.57 -3.92
N LEU A 86 -3.09 3.55 -2.98
CA LEU A 86 -4.51 3.35 -3.26
C LEU A 86 -5.09 4.49 -4.11
N SER A 87 -4.69 5.74 -3.87
CA SER A 87 -5.09 6.87 -4.70
C SER A 87 -4.59 6.71 -6.13
N PHE A 88 -3.32 6.32 -6.33
CA PHE A 88 -2.79 6.04 -7.66
C PHE A 88 -3.50 4.85 -8.32
N ALA A 89 -3.76 3.77 -7.58
CA ALA A 89 -4.52 2.63 -8.09
C ALA A 89 -5.93 3.04 -8.54
N ALA A 90 -6.62 3.91 -7.80
CA ALA A 90 -7.93 4.42 -8.19
C ALA A 90 -7.89 5.23 -9.50
N ILE A 91 -6.83 6.03 -9.69
CA ILE A 91 -6.62 6.76 -10.95
C ILE A 91 -6.34 5.80 -12.11
N THR A 92 -5.47 4.81 -11.90
CA THR A 92 -5.18 3.77 -12.90
C THR A 92 -6.46 3.01 -13.28
N ALA A 93 -7.32 2.68 -12.31
CA ALA A 93 -8.61 2.06 -12.58
C ALA A 93 -9.49 2.97 -13.46
N LEU A 94 -9.59 4.26 -13.14
CA LEU A 94 -10.38 5.25 -13.89
C LEU A 94 -9.90 5.38 -15.34
N ILE A 95 -8.58 5.46 -15.55
CA ILE A 95 -7.98 5.52 -16.90
C ILE A 95 -8.29 4.23 -17.65
N THR A 96 -8.15 3.08 -16.98
CA THR A 96 -8.38 1.78 -17.60
C THR A 96 -9.83 1.61 -18.03
N THR A 97 -10.82 1.97 -17.19
CA THR A 97 -12.24 1.92 -17.58
C THR A 97 -12.58 2.93 -18.66
N ALA A 98 -11.98 4.12 -18.67
CA ALA A 98 -12.16 5.09 -19.74
C ALA A 98 -11.60 4.60 -21.08
N ASN A 99 -10.52 3.81 -21.07
CA ASN A 99 -9.93 3.22 -22.29
C ASN A 99 -10.67 1.98 -22.81
N PHE A 100 -11.60 1.42 -22.01
CA PHE A 100 -12.46 0.30 -22.40
C PHE A 100 -13.81 0.75 -22.98
N LEU A 101 -14.21 2.01 -22.78
CA LEU A 101 -15.41 2.63 -23.33
C LEU A 101 -15.14 3.20 -24.74
#